data_AF-A0AAD9G196-F1
#
_entry.id   AF-A0AAD9G196-F1
#
_cell.length_a   1.000
_cell.length_b   1.000
_cell.length_c   1.000
_cell.angle_alpha   90.00
_cell.angle_beta   90.00
_cell.angle_gamma   90.00
#
_symmetry.space_group_name_H-M   'P 1'
#
loop_
_entity.id
_entity.type
_entity.pdbx_description
1 polymer ?
#
loop_
_entity_poly.entity_id
_entity_poly.type
_entity_poly.pdbx_seq_one_letter_code
_entity_poly.pdbx_strand_id
1 'polypeptide(L)'
;MVELHTRLNGTVNIYTMDHRGVGRSTLLDCVAAQITTTGSPFGSEIDTTEVPACAEALEKKYGDLSSFSVTSAASDMAAFISNYSNGANTIVYAVSYGTALVERLIHLDVPEVTGYVLDGVATSSGTPKEFEYFSTWDADSGEAGDAFMALCATQSECNDKFTATDLRTTLKNVLESFDDTPESTCAALVSGVNSDLPASYTVRQTLGVLQESESTRTLIPPIVYRLNRCSSNDIDVLTHFFTAWNTEDNSPNQDDAFESSLLYYLIIFSEMWETPEVSTSEMLERFTNTTVSNGGVYGYIPTYCAFSKENSTACNELNVGNYNAKGIIYARDQYWNVSATIPTQASVLLLSSKLDPQTPHKYAEYLLETLDGDRKELITFDYATHGTLWTTPTVAGDDSSVTCGMKLLVSYVSNNGDLDSLDKSCVSEMPALDLNVPVDYLHSLLSTDEAYDGIYNSSLSSTGLTSSSDSSTSGSSSKYKAVFIVFLVLFLIALAVACFFLLSWCKLKHSKTNSKVTDDEHIEISTPVAVH
;
A
#
# COMPACT_ATOMS: atom_id res chain seq x y z
N MET A 1 -3.72 -16.30 1.45
CA MET A 1 -4.36 -17.07 2.57
C MET A 1 -5.28 -18.21 2.13
N VAL A 2 -6.17 -18.07 1.14
CA VAL A 2 -6.98 -19.21 0.63
C VAL A 2 -6.11 -20.38 0.16
N GLU A 3 -4.97 -20.07 -0.46
CA GLU A 3 -3.97 -21.07 -0.84
C GLU A 3 -3.45 -21.86 0.36
N LEU A 4 -3.06 -21.19 1.45
CA LEU A 4 -2.60 -21.83 2.68
C LEU A 4 -3.63 -22.83 3.22
N HIS A 5 -4.91 -22.42 3.31
CA HIS A 5 -6.00 -23.31 3.74
C HIS A 5 -6.11 -24.55 2.86
N THR A 6 -5.99 -24.36 1.53
CA THR A 6 -6.07 -25.44 0.56
C THR A 6 -4.89 -26.41 0.70
N ARG A 7 -3.66 -25.88 0.86
CA ARG A 7 -2.44 -26.69 1.03
C ARG A 7 -2.44 -27.48 2.34
N LEU A 8 -3.10 -26.96 3.36
CA LEU A 8 -3.33 -27.63 4.63
C LEU A 8 -4.59 -28.51 4.62
N ASN A 9 -5.15 -28.83 3.45
CA ASN A 9 -6.33 -29.69 3.29
C ASN A 9 -7.56 -29.24 4.13
N GLY A 10 -7.67 -27.94 4.41
CA GLY A 10 -8.73 -27.38 5.24
C GLY A 10 -8.71 -27.83 6.70
N THR A 11 -7.56 -28.26 7.22
CA THR A 11 -7.42 -28.69 8.63
C THR A 11 -7.17 -27.53 9.60
N VAL A 12 -7.00 -26.31 9.10
CA VAL A 12 -6.80 -25.10 9.91
C VAL A 12 -7.93 -24.11 9.67
N ASN A 13 -8.27 -23.34 10.71
CA ASN A 13 -9.12 -22.16 10.54
C ASN A 13 -8.24 -20.98 10.15
N ILE A 14 -8.62 -20.25 9.10
CA ILE A 14 -7.93 -19.02 8.70
C ILE A 14 -8.83 -17.83 9.05
N TYR A 15 -8.26 -16.90 9.79
CA TYR A 15 -8.89 -15.62 10.14
C TYR A 15 -8.08 -14.49 9.51
N THR A 16 -8.80 -13.53 8.94
CA THR A 16 -8.26 -12.23 8.51
C THR A 16 -9.08 -11.17 9.23
N MET A 17 -8.45 -10.06 9.62
CA MET A 17 -9.14 -8.98 10.33
C MET A 17 -8.81 -7.62 9.72
N ASP A 18 -9.84 -6.81 9.57
CA ASP A 18 -9.67 -5.37 9.41
C ASP A 18 -9.46 -4.84 10.83
N HIS A 19 -8.24 -4.46 11.21
CA HIS A 19 -8.01 -3.93 12.55
C HIS A 19 -8.73 -2.59 12.75
N ARG A 20 -8.80 -2.12 14.00
CA ARG A 20 -9.45 -0.85 14.31
C ARG A 20 -8.91 0.28 13.41
N GLY A 21 -9.81 1.10 12.86
CA GLY A 21 -9.46 2.23 12.00
C GLY A 21 -9.44 1.96 10.50
N VAL A 22 -9.48 0.70 10.05
CA VAL A 22 -9.36 0.32 8.63
C VAL A 22 -10.51 -0.57 8.18
N GLY A 23 -10.80 -0.56 6.87
CA GLY A 23 -11.73 -1.49 6.22
C GLY A 23 -13.14 -1.43 6.78
N ARG A 24 -13.67 -2.61 7.13
CA ARG A 24 -15.04 -2.79 7.64
C ARG A 24 -15.16 -2.62 9.15
N SER A 25 -14.04 -2.41 9.85
CA SER A 25 -14.05 -1.96 11.23
C SER A 25 -14.54 -0.50 11.30
N THR A 26 -14.48 0.13 12.48
CA THR A 26 -14.73 1.57 12.57
C THR A 26 -13.62 2.30 11.81
N LEU A 27 -13.86 2.61 10.53
CA LEU A 27 -12.93 3.35 9.68
C LEU A 27 -12.59 4.68 10.35
N LEU A 28 -11.30 4.93 10.55
CA LEU A 28 -10.82 6.19 11.07
C LEU A 28 -10.82 7.17 9.90
N ASP A 29 -11.79 8.07 9.94
CA ASP A 29 -12.03 9.00 8.84
C ASP A 29 -12.54 10.34 9.39
N CYS A 30 -12.41 11.36 8.56
CA CYS A 30 -12.65 12.75 8.83
C CYS A 30 -13.44 13.42 7.70
N VAL A 31 -14.67 12.94 7.52
CA VAL A 31 -15.66 13.44 6.54
C VAL A 31 -15.84 14.96 6.55
N ALA A 32 -15.63 15.62 7.70
CA ALA A 32 -15.76 17.07 7.84
C ALA A 32 -14.85 17.87 6.91
N ALA A 33 -13.78 17.25 6.40
CA ALA A 33 -12.83 17.89 5.52
C ALA A 33 -12.66 17.17 4.18
N GLN A 34 -13.58 16.27 3.78
CA GLN A 34 -13.49 15.54 2.50
C GLN A 34 -12.21 14.72 2.28
N ILE A 35 -11.36 14.59 3.31
CA ILE A 35 -10.01 14.00 3.36
C ILE A 35 -9.90 12.61 2.70
N THR A 36 -11.00 11.85 2.66
CA THR A 36 -11.06 10.48 2.08
C THR A 36 -12.12 10.34 1.00
N THR A 37 -12.71 11.45 0.56
CA THR A 37 -13.75 11.44 -0.46
C THR A 37 -13.16 11.84 -1.80
N THR A 38 -13.71 11.32 -2.90
CA THR A 38 -13.36 11.67 -4.29
C THR A 38 -13.54 13.16 -4.65
N GLY A 39 -13.88 14.01 -3.68
CA GLY A 39 -14.05 15.46 -3.84
C GLY A 39 -12.94 16.31 -3.19
N SER A 40 -11.94 15.70 -2.52
CA SER A 40 -10.75 16.43 -2.04
C SER A 40 -9.88 16.86 -3.23
N PRO A 41 -9.19 18.03 -3.16
CA PRO A 41 -8.27 18.50 -4.20
C PRO A 41 -7.15 17.49 -4.55
N PHE A 42 -6.84 16.57 -3.65
CA PHE A 42 -5.77 15.56 -3.77
C PHE A 42 -6.29 14.11 -3.66
N GLY A 43 -7.60 13.88 -3.80
CA GLY A 43 -8.17 12.52 -3.71
C GLY A 43 -8.20 11.98 -2.27
N SER A 44 -7.60 10.82 -2.02
CA SER A 44 -7.50 10.20 -0.67
C SER A 44 -6.32 10.72 0.16
N GLU A 45 -5.50 11.62 -0.39
CA GLU A 45 -4.41 12.27 0.33
C GLU A 45 -4.91 13.48 1.15
N ILE A 46 -4.28 13.69 2.31
CA ILE A 46 -4.69 14.70 3.29
C ILE A 46 -3.99 16.03 2.99
N ASP A 47 -4.76 17.05 2.60
CA ASP A 47 -4.22 18.40 2.48
C ASP A 47 -3.94 18.98 3.89
N THR A 48 -2.76 19.58 4.07
CA THR A 48 -2.38 20.21 5.35
C THR A 48 -3.40 21.24 5.89
N THR A 49 -4.12 21.92 5.01
CA THR A 49 -5.15 22.90 5.35
C THR A 49 -6.42 22.28 5.93
N GLU A 50 -6.63 20.99 5.72
CA GLU A 50 -7.78 20.21 6.23
C GLU A 50 -7.55 19.72 7.67
N VAL A 51 -6.28 19.64 8.09
CA VAL A 51 -5.86 19.11 9.40
C VAL A 51 -6.52 19.81 10.59
N PRO A 52 -6.63 21.16 10.67
CA PRO A 52 -7.23 21.82 11.82
C PRO A 52 -8.70 21.44 12.06
N ALA A 53 -9.51 21.43 10.98
CA ALA A 53 -10.91 21.04 11.07
C ALA A 53 -11.05 19.55 11.42
N CYS A 54 -10.12 18.75 10.91
CA CYS A 54 -10.11 17.34 11.21
C CYS A 54 -9.76 17.02 12.66
N ALA A 55 -8.71 17.66 13.18
CA ALA A 55 -8.29 17.58 14.57
C ALA A 55 -9.43 17.92 15.53
N GLU A 56 -10.20 18.98 15.25
CA GLU A 56 -11.37 19.36 16.07
C GLU A 56 -12.45 18.26 16.07
N ALA A 57 -12.75 17.68 14.90
CA ALA A 57 -13.73 16.61 14.77
C ALA A 57 -13.30 15.34 15.52
N LEU A 58 -12.03 14.95 15.40
CA LEU A 58 -11.45 13.78 16.06
C LEU A 58 -11.38 13.97 17.58
N GLU A 59 -10.93 15.13 18.06
CA GLU A 59 -10.88 15.45 19.49
C GLU A 59 -12.28 15.39 20.11
N LYS A 60 -13.29 15.90 19.42
CA LYS A 60 -14.68 15.83 19.89
C LYS A 60 -15.24 14.41 19.90
N LYS A 61 -14.89 13.59 18.92
CA LYS A 61 -15.46 12.25 18.72
C LYS A 61 -14.78 11.18 19.58
N TYR A 62 -13.45 11.19 19.60
CA TYR A 62 -12.65 10.14 20.22
C TYR A 62 -11.82 10.63 21.41
N GLY A 63 -11.53 11.94 21.48
CA GLY A 63 -10.68 12.50 22.53
C GLY A 63 -9.22 12.10 22.34
N ASP A 64 -8.78 11.06 23.03
CA ASP A 64 -7.43 10.50 22.88
C ASP A 64 -7.40 9.48 21.75
N LEU A 65 -6.48 9.69 20.80
CA LEU A 65 -6.31 8.84 19.62
C LEU A 65 -5.47 7.58 19.91
N SER A 66 -4.96 7.39 21.14
CA SER A 66 -4.34 6.13 21.58
C SER A 66 -5.29 4.92 21.45
N SER A 67 -6.60 5.17 21.37
CA SER A 67 -7.62 4.18 21.00
C SER A 67 -7.42 3.58 19.61
N PHE A 68 -6.64 4.19 18.72
CA PHE A 68 -6.27 3.69 17.39
C PHE A 68 -4.77 3.34 17.28
N SER A 69 -4.05 3.26 18.39
CA SER A 69 -2.62 2.90 18.41
C SER A 69 -2.33 1.45 17.99
N VAL A 70 -1.07 1.18 17.67
CA VAL A 70 -0.55 -0.17 17.42
C VAL A 70 -0.86 -1.12 18.59
N THR A 71 -0.66 -0.68 19.85
CA THR A 71 -1.00 -1.48 21.04
C THR A 71 -2.49 -1.76 21.15
N SER A 72 -3.31 -0.77 20.84
CA SER A 72 -4.76 -0.93 20.80
C SER A 72 -5.16 -1.97 19.76
N ALA A 73 -4.59 -1.95 18.55
CA ALA A 73 -4.83 -2.95 17.53
C ALA A 73 -4.30 -4.35 17.93
N ALA A 74 -3.12 -4.45 18.55
CA ALA A 74 -2.58 -5.71 19.06
C ALA A 74 -3.46 -6.30 20.16
N SER A 75 -4.02 -5.44 21.02
CA SER A 75 -4.97 -5.84 22.07
C SER A 75 -6.28 -6.38 21.51
N ASP A 76 -6.77 -5.88 20.37
CA ASP A 76 -7.91 -6.48 19.68
C ASP A 76 -7.59 -7.88 19.17
N MET A 77 -6.40 -8.06 18.60
CA MET A 77 -5.96 -9.37 18.10
C MET A 77 -5.83 -10.37 19.25
N ALA A 78 -5.22 -9.97 20.36
CA ALA A 78 -5.16 -10.79 21.58
C ALA A 78 -6.56 -11.16 22.10
N ALA A 79 -7.46 -10.18 22.21
CA ALA A 79 -8.83 -10.41 22.65
C ALA A 79 -9.61 -11.31 21.69
N PHE A 80 -9.37 -11.19 20.38
CA PHE A 80 -9.96 -12.07 19.37
C PHE A 80 -9.48 -13.51 19.54
N ILE A 81 -8.17 -13.71 19.62
CA ILE A 81 -7.55 -15.03 19.76
C ILE A 81 -8.05 -15.73 21.03
N SER A 82 -8.02 -15.06 22.19
CA SER A 82 -8.39 -15.70 23.46
C SER A 82 -9.90 -15.93 23.61
N ASN A 83 -10.77 -15.10 23.01
CA ASN A 83 -12.23 -15.20 23.23
C ASN A 83 -13.01 -15.83 22.07
N TYR A 84 -12.49 -15.80 20.84
CA TYR A 84 -13.25 -16.15 19.63
C TYR A 84 -12.56 -17.21 18.75
N SER A 85 -11.32 -17.60 19.06
CA SER A 85 -10.72 -18.78 18.44
C SER A 85 -11.35 -20.08 18.98
N ASN A 86 -10.95 -21.22 18.42
CA ASN A 86 -11.34 -22.54 18.92
C ASN A 86 -10.51 -23.00 20.14
N GLY A 87 -9.66 -22.13 20.70
CA GLY A 87 -8.75 -22.44 21.80
C GLY A 87 -7.60 -23.38 21.43
N ALA A 88 -7.40 -23.64 20.13
CA ALA A 88 -6.24 -24.38 19.65
C ALA A 88 -5.02 -23.45 19.50
N ASN A 89 -3.86 -24.08 19.30
CA ASN A 89 -2.62 -23.39 19.00
C ASN A 89 -2.80 -22.48 17.78
N THR A 90 -2.40 -21.23 17.93
CA THR A 90 -2.55 -20.18 16.92
C THR A 90 -1.19 -19.76 16.39
N ILE A 91 -1.09 -19.66 15.06
CA ILE A 91 0.04 -19.04 14.38
C ILE A 91 -0.43 -17.69 13.85
N VAL A 92 0.32 -16.63 14.14
CA VAL A 92 0.03 -15.28 13.64
C VAL A 92 1.02 -14.96 12.52
N TYR A 93 0.51 -14.77 11.31
CA TYR A 93 1.30 -14.29 10.18
C TYR A 93 1.03 -12.80 9.98
N ALA A 94 2.10 -12.04 9.71
CA ALA A 94 2.01 -10.66 9.30
C ALA A 94 3.05 -10.29 8.26
N VAL A 95 2.75 -9.22 7.53
CA VAL A 95 3.60 -8.66 6.48
C VAL A 95 3.68 -7.15 6.59
N SER A 96 4.83 -6.57 6.23
CA SER A 96 5.03 -5.12 6.21
C SER A 96 4.75 -4.46 7.57
N TYR A 97 4.06 -3.33 7.63
CA TYR A 97 3.54 -2.73 8.89
C TYR A 97 2.90 -3.75 9.85
N GLY A 98 2.25 -4.80 9.33
CA GLY A 98 1.68 -5.86 10.15
C GLY A 98 2.72 -6.53 11.06
N THR A 99 3.99 -6.60 10.68
CA THR A 99 5.04 -7.20 11.52
C THR A 99 5.34 -6.35 12.74
N ALA A 100 5.31 -5.02 12.65
CA ALA A 100 5.40 -4.12 13.81
C ALA A 100 4.16 -4.26 14.73
N LEU A 101 2.97 -4.47 14.14
CA LEU A 101 1.77 -4.77 14.91
C LEU A 101 1.86 -6.13 15.63
N VAL A 102 2.37 -7.16 14.97
CA VAL A 102 2.55 -8.49 15.58
C VAL A 102 3.70 -8.51 16.57
N GLU A 103 4.76 -7.76 16.34
CA GLU A 103 5.78 -7.49 17.36
C GLU A 103 5.14 -6.92 18.63
N ARG A 104 4.23 -5.94 18.49
CA ARG A 104 3.44 -5.44 19.64
C ARG A 104 2.60 -6.52 20.31
N LEU A 105 2.08 -7.49 19.55
CA LEU A 105 1.36 -8.66 20.09
C LEU A 105 2.28 -9.62 20.87
N ILE A 106 3.56 -9.77 20.47
CA ILE A 106 4.53 -10.60 21.20
C ILE A 106 4.68 -10.09 22.65
N HIS A 107 4.71 -8.76 22.84
CA HIS A 107 4.74 -8.17 24.19
C HIS A 107 3.53 -8.52 25.07
N LEU A 108 2.40 -8.90 24.48
CA LEU A 108 1.18 -9.21 25.21
C LEU A 108 1.14 -10.67 25.72
N ASP A 109 2.11 -11.51 25.32
CA ASP A 109 2.26 -12.91 25.76
C ASP A 109 0.92 -13.68 25.77
N VAL A 110 0.28 -13.74 24.59
CA VAL A 110 -1.01 -14.42 24.42
C VAL A 110 -0.79 -15.93 24.51
N PRO A 111 -1.37 -16.64 25.51
CA PRO A 111 -1.06 -18.05 25.76
C PRO A 111 -1.39 -19.00 24.60
N GLU A 112 -2.42 -18.68 23.82
CA GLU A 112 -2.84 -19.50 22.68
C GLU A 112 -1.92 -19.38 21.46
N VAL A 113 -1.05 -18.37 21.40
CA VAL A 113 -0.15 -18.17 20.25
C VAL A 113 1.11 -19.01 20.43
N THR A 114 1.37 -19.93 19.50
CA THR A 114 2.54 -20.82 19.51
C THR A 114 3.55 -20.49 18.45
N GLY A 115 3.29 -19.49 17.60
CA GLY A 115 4.25 -19.06 16.59
C GLY A 115 3.85 -17.76 15.92
N TYR A 116 4.87 -17.00 15.53
CA TYR A 116 4.76 -15.73 14.83
C TYR A 116 5.55 -15.83 13.52
N VAL A 117 4.96 -15.41 12.41
CA VAL A 117 5.65 -15.32 11.11
C VAL A 117 5.65 -13.86 10.67
N LEU A 118 6.83 -13.27 10.56
CA LEU A 118 7.04 -11.87 10.20
C LEU A 118 7.70 -11.80 8.82
N ASP A 119 6.96 -11.40 7.80
CA ASP A 119 7.39 -11.42 6.39
C ASP A 119 7.57 -10.00 5.84
N GLY A 120 8.74 -9.63 5.33
CA GLY A 120 9.01 -8.22 4.96
C GLY A 120 8.91 -7.34 6.21
N VAL A 121 9.95 -7.40 7.04
CA VAL A 121 9.89 -6.97 8.44
C VAL A 121 10.00 -5.45 8.56
N ALA A 122 8.89 -4.82 8.98
CA ALA A 122 8.89 -3.56 9.68
C ALA A 122 8.98 -3.78 11.20
N THR A 123 9.69 -2.92 11.93
CA THR A 123 9.90 -3.04 13.38
C THR A 123 9.74 -1.70 14.10
N SER A 124 9.22 -1.76 15.32
CA SER A 124 9.17 -0.65 16.26
C SER A 124 10.13 -0.81 17.43
N SER A 125 11.00 -1.82 17.37
CA SER A 125 12.15 -2.01 18.28
C SER A 125 13.47 -1.81 17.57
N GLY A 126 14.43 -1.25 18.28
CA GLY A 126 15.81 -1.12 17.83
C GLY A 126 16.72 -0.58 18.92
N THR A 127 18.00 -0.41 18.58
CA THR A 127 18.85 0.52 19.36
C THR A 127 18.66 1.94 18.80
N PRO A 128 19.07 3.01 19.51
CA PRO A 128 19.00 4.37 18.96
C PRO A 128 19.73 4.57 17.62
N LYS A 129 20.60 3.63 17.21
CA LYS A 129 21.30 3.66 15.91
C LYS A 129 20.67 2.75 14.85
N GLU A 130 19.77 1.87 15.25
CA GLU A 130 19.25 0.74 14.47
C GLU A 130 17.72 0.68 14.60
N PHE A 131 17.08 1.85 14.51
CA PHE A 131 15.63 2.00 14.56
C PHE A 131 15.11 2.29 13.15
N GLU A 132 14.00 1.68 12.78
CA GLU A 132 13.32 1.92 11.52
C GLU A 132 12.45 3.18 11.61
N TYR A 133 12.93 4.27 11.00
CA TYR A 133 12.14 5.48 10.86
C TYR A 133 11.57 5.56 9.44
N PHE A 134 10.28 5.81 9.32
CA PHE A 134 9.65 6.06 8.04
C PHE A 134 10.24 7.32 7.35
N SER A 135 10.77 8.28 8.12
CA SER A 135 11.47 9.45 7.56
C SER A 135 12.83 9.12 6.91
N THR A 136 13.29 7.86 6.96
CA THR A 136 14.48 7.39 6.22
C THR A 136 14.13 6.55 4.99
N TRP A 137 12.84 6.34 4.70
CA TRP A 137 12.33 5.51 3.60
C TRP A 137 13.03 5.76 2.26
N ASP A 138 13.26 7.03 1.89
CA ASP A 138 13.93 7.35 0.62
C ASP A 138 15.35 6.76 0.54
N ALA A 139 16.12 6.87 1.62
CA ALA A 139 17.46 6.31 1.69
C ALA A 139 17.44 4.77 1.73
N ASP A 140 16.46 4.21 2.44
CA ASP A 140 16.24 2.77 2.61
C ASP A 140 15.85 2.08 1.29
N SER A 141 14.91 2.66 0.56
CA SER A 141 14.50 2.24 -0.78
C SER A 141 15.68 2.33 -1.76
N GLY A 142 16.44 3.44 -1.71
CA GLY A 142 17.60 3.66 -2.55
C GLY A 142 18.75 2.68 -2.29
N GLU A 143 18.96 2.23 -1.04
CA GLU A 143 19.94 1.19 -0.71
C GLU A 143 19.61 -0.13 -1.41
N ALA A 144 18.34 -0.57 -1.33
CA ALA A 144 17.87 -1.77 -2.02
C ALA A 144 18.00 -1.62 -3.55
N GLY A 145 17.77 -0.42 -4.08
CA GLY A 145 17.87 -0.13 -5.51
C GLY A 145 19.30 -0.16 -6.03
N ASP A 146 20.23 0.39 -5.27
CA ASP A 146 21.66 0.30 -5.53
C ASP A 146 22.14 -1.16 -5.51
N ALA A 147 21.64 -1.96 -4.56
CA ALA A 147 21.94 -3.40 -4.49
C ALA A 147 21.39 -4.16 -5.71
N PHE A 148 20.16 -3.89 -6.15
CA PHE A 148 19.60 -4.48 -7.36
C PHE A 148 20.41 -4.09 -8.60
N MET A 149 20.73 -2.81 -8.79
CA MET A 149 21.49 -2.35 -9.96
C MET A 149 22.91 -2.94 -10.01
N ALA A 150 23.53 -3.23 -8.86
CA ALA A 150 24.82 -3.90 -8.80
C ALA A 150 24.77 -5.33 -9.40
N LEU A 151 23.61 -6.01 -9.37
CA LEU A 151 23.44 -7.34 -9.96
C LEU A 151 23.53 -7.33 -11.48
N CYS A 152 23.32 -6.18 -12.13
CA CYS A 152 23.51 -6.04 -13.58
C CYS A 152 24.90 -6.52 -14.02
N ALA A 153 25.95 -6.26 -13.22
CA ALA A 153 27.32 -6.68 -13.52
C ALA A 153 27.51 -8.21 -13.50
N THR A 154 26.57 -8.96 -12.95
CA THR A 154 26.61 -10.42 -12.84
C THR A 154 25.87 -11.13 -13.98
N GLN A 155 25.06 -10.40 -14.75
CA GLN A 155 24.19 -10.93 -15.80
C GLN A 155 24.62 -10.39 -17.16
N SER A 156 24.95 -11.25 -18.11
CA SER A 156 25.48 -10.84 -19.42
C SER A 156 24.51 -9.96 -20.21
N GLU A 157 23.22 -10.28 -20.16
CA GLU A 157 22.14 -9.56 -20.83
C GLU A 157 22.06 -8.08 -20.39
N CYS A 158 22.51 -7.77 -19.17
CA CYS A 158 22.59 -6.42 -18.65
C CYS A 158 24.00 -5.83 -18.78
N ASN A 159 25.02 -6.51 -18.23
CA ASN A 159 26.39 -6.03 -18.18
C ASN A 159 26.95 -5.65 -19.55
N ASP A 160 26.62 -6.40 -20.60
CA ASP A 160 27.12 -6.16 -21.96
C ASP A 160 26.57 -4.84 -22.56
N LYS A 161 25.50 -4.27 -21.98
CA LYS A 161 24.93 -2.97 -22.37
C LYS A 161 25.60 -1.80 -21.65
N PHE A 162 26.35 -2.06 -20.59
CA PHE A 162 26.96 -1.07 -19.69
C PHE A 162 28.50 -1.20 -19.65
N THR A 163 29.15 -1.23 -20.83
CA THR A 163 30.60 -1.49 -20.93
C THR A 163 31.49 -0.31 -20.53
N ALA A 164 30.98 0.92 -20.58
CA ALA A 164 31.75 2.14 -20.28
C ALA A 164 31.70 2.50 -18.79
N THR A 165 30.54 2.31 -18.17
CA THR A 165 30.21 2.59 -16.76
C THR A 165 29.16 1.60 -16.31
N ASP A 166 29.11 1.26 -15.03
CA ASP A 166 28.06 0.38 -14.48
C ASP A 166 26.67 1.05 -14.52
N LEU A 167 25.61 0.25 -14.34
CA LEU A 167 24.21 0.70 -14.42
C LEU A 167 23.91 1.85 -13.45
N ARG A 168 24.34 1.73 -12.19
CA ARG A 168 24.09 2.75 -11.14
C ARG A 168 24.78 4.07 -11.49
N THR A 169 26.06 4.01 -11.86
CA THR A 169 26.82 5.19 -12.29
C THR A 169 26.20 5.83 -13.52
N THR A 170 25.71 5.02 -14.46
CA THR A 170 25.03 5.52 -15.67
C THR A 170 23.73 6.24 -15.32
N LEU A 171 22.89 5.68 -14.45
CA LEU A 171 21.69 6.34 -13.96
C LEU A 171 22.02 7.66 -13.25
N LYS A 172 23.01 7.65 -12.35
CA LYS A 172 23.43 8.88 -11.67
C LYS A 172 23.81 9.99 -12.67
N ASN A 173 24.59 9.66 -13.70
CA ASN A 173 24.97 10.63 -14.74
C ASN A 173 23.75 11.15 -15.53
N VAL A 174 22.75 10.30 -15.79
CA VAL A 174 21.49 10.71 -16.44
C VAL A 174 20.75 11.72 -15.56
N LEU A 175 20.61 11.43 -14.27
CA LEU A 175 19.90 12.30 -13.32
C LEU A 175 20.60 13.66 -13.20
N GLU A 176 21.93 13.66 -13.02
CA GLU A 176 22.74 14.90 -12.98
C GLU A 176 22.62 15.69 -14.29
N SER A 177 22.65 15.01 -15.45
CA SER A 177 22.48 15.68 -16.75
C SER A 177 21.09 16.30 -16.92
N PHE A 178 20.05 15.69 -16.35
CA PHE A 178 18.69 16.23 -16.40
C PHE A 178 18.55 17.47 -15.51
N ASP A 179 19.20 17.47 -14.33
CA ASP A 179 19.23 18.64 -13.44
C ASP A 179 20.04 19.80 -14.05
N ASP A 180 21.17 19.51 -14.67
CA ASP A 180 22.02 20.51 -15.32
C ASP A 180 21.42 21.06 -16.62
N THR A 181 20.68 20.22 -17.37
CA THR A 181 20.10 20.58 -18.68
C THR A 181 18.64 20.09 -18.79
N PRO A 182 17.69 20.74 -18.08
CA PRO A 182 16.29 20.31 -18.03
C PRO A 182 15.57 20.41 -19.39
N GLU A 183 16.07 21.24 -20.30
CA GLU A 183 15.52 21.41 -21.66
C GLU A 183 16.08 20.37 -22.67
N SER A 184 16.93 19.45 -22.23
CA SER A 184 17.40 18.36 -23.10
C SER A 184 16.24 17.48 -23.56
N THR A 185 16.34 16.85 -24.74
CA THR A 185 15.21 16.14 -25.35
C THR A 185 14.57 15.09 -24.43
N CYS A 186 15.38 14.25 -23.77
CA CYS A 186 14.84 13.24 -22.86
C CYS A 186 14.39 13.81 -21.50
N ALA A 187 15.05 14.86 -20.98
CA ALA A 187 14.58 15.52 -19.76
C ALA A 187 13.20 16.17 -20.00
N ALA A 188 13.06 16.92 -21.09
CA ALA A 188 11.80 17.55 -21.47
C ALA A 188 10.67 16.52 -21.76
N LEU A 189 11.02 15.35 -22.32
CA LEU A 189 10.08 14.23 -22.50
C LEU A 189 9.55 13.75 -21.15
N VAL A 190 10.45 13.47 -20.20
CA VAL A 190 10.06 12.98 -18.87
C VAL A 190 9.26 14.03 -18.10
N SER A 191 9.71 15.28 -18.09
CA SER A 191 8.95 16.39 -17.48
C SER A 191 7.59 16.64 -18.13
N GLY A 192 7.38 16.18 -19.38
CA GLY A 192 6.07 16.25 -20.02
C GLY A 192 5.00 15.37 -19.38
N VAL A 193 5.41 14.38 -18.57
CA VAL A 193 4.52 13.44 -17.86
C VAL A 193 4.02 14.07 -16.56
N ASN A 194 4.92 14.71 -15.82
CA ASN A 194 4.61 15.50 -14.63
C ASN A 194 5.39 16.82 -14.67
N SER A 195 4.69 17.90 -15.02
CA SER A 195 5.31 19.22 -15.19
C SER A 195 5.70 19.91 -13.88
N ASP A 196 5.25 19.37 -12.74
CA ASP A 196 5.43 19.99 -11.43
C ASP A 196 6.74 19.54 -10.75
N LEU A 197 7.40 18.50 -11.29
CA LEU A 197 8.64 17.94 -10.75
C LEU A 197 9.78 17.99 -11.77
N PRO A 198 11.04 18.14 -11.31
CA PRO A 198 12.21 17.92 -12.16
C PRO A 198 12.20 16.53 -12.80
N ALA A 199 12.66 16.42 -14.05
CA ALA A 199 12.74 15.13 -14.74
C ALA A 199 13.52 14.07 -13.95
N SER A 200 14.58 14.47 -13.25
CA SER A 200 15.35 13.58 -12.37
C SER A 200 14.51 12.98 -11.25
N TYR A 201 13.54 13.73 -10.69
CA TYR A 201 12.67 13.26 -9.62
C TYR A 201 11.68 12.24 -10.17
N THR A 202 11.08 12.53 -11.33
CA THR A 202 10.18 11.61 -12.03
C THR A 202 10.88 10.30 -12.39
N VAL A 203 12.13 10.34 -12.88
CA VAL A 203 12.92 9.12 -13.14
C VAL A 203 13.15 8.34 -11.85
N ARG A 204 13.61 8.99 -10.76
CA ARG A 204 13.84 8.34 -9.46
C ARG A 204 12.62 7.59 -8.95
N GLN A 205 11.47 8.26 -8.98
CA GLN A 205 10.18 7.72 -8.53
C GLN A 205 9.72 6.57 -9.42
N THR A 206 9.75 6.77 -10.74
CA THR A 206 9.36 5.72 -11.70
C THR A 206 10.18 4.46 -11.51
N LEU A 207 11.51 4.59 -11.44
CA LEU A 207 12.40 3.44 -11.24
C LEU A 207 12.23 2.81 -9.85
N GLY A 208 11.93 3.63 -8.83
CA GLY A 208 11.61 3.17 -7.48
C GLY A 208 10.36 2.30 -7.43
N VAL A 209 9.26 2.69 -8.10
CA VAL A 209 8.03 1.87 -8.15
C VAL A 209 8.28 0.60 -8.96
N LEU A 210 9.01 0.68 -10.09
CA LEU A 210 9.37 -0.51 -10.87
C LEU A 210 10.11 -1.55 -10.03
N GLN A 211 10.94 -1.13 -9.07
CA GLN A 211 11.74 -1.99 -8.19
C GLN A 211 10.90 -2.94 -7.33
N GLU A 212 9.65 -2.59 -7.05
CA GLU A 212 8.77 -3.31 -6.12
C GLU A 212 8.24 -4.64 -6.67
N SER A 213 8.23 -4.81 -7.99
CA SER A 213 7.78 -6.04 -8.64
C SER A 213 8.93 -6.74 -9.36
N GLU A 214 8.97 -8.07 -9.22
CA GLU A 214 9.98 -8.93 -9.84
C GLU A 214 10.01 -8.75 -11.36
N SER A 215 8.84 -8.63 -11.99
CA SER A 215 8.72 -8.50 -13.43
C SER A 215 9.07 -7.09 -13.91
N THR A 216 8.60 -6.05 -13.23
CA THR A 216 8.77 -4.66 -13.69
C THR A 216 10.17 -4.11 -13.43
N ARG A 217 10.87 -4.56 -12.38
CA ARG A 217 12.24 -4.10 -12.09
C ARG A 217 13.25 -4.48 -13.18
N THR A 218 12.94 -5.50 -13.99
CA THR A 218 13.72 -5.86 -15.19
C THR A 218 13.75 -4.75 -16.24
N LEU A 219 12.81 -3.79 -16.18
CA LEU A 219 12.77 -2.61 -17.06
C LEU A 219 13.76 -1.51 -16.64
N ILE A 220 14.27 -1.55 -15.39
CA ILE A 220 15.18 -0.50 -14.90
C ILE A 220 16.43 -0.40 -15.81
N PRO A 221 17.18 -1.49 -16.08
CA PRO A 221 18.33 -1.40 -16.97
C PRO A 221 18.05 -0.86 -18.39
N PRO A 222 17.05 -1.36 -19.16
CA PRO A 222 16.78 -0.83 -20.50
C PRO A 222 16.29 0.63 -20.48
N ILE A 223 15.50 1.05 -19.49
CA ILE A 223 15.08 2.46 -19.38
C ILE A 223 16.29 3.36 -19.12
N VAL A 224 17.18 3.00 -18.18
CA VAL A 224 18.41 3.77 -17.92
C VAL A 224 19.30 3.83 -19.17
N TYR A 225 19.46 2.70 -19.86
CA TYR A 225 20.23 2.63 -21.09
C TYR A 225 19.71 3.58 -22.17
N ARG A 226 18.39 3.59 -22.39
CA ARG A 226 17.74 4.44 -23.39
C ARG A 226 17.73 5.91 -23.02
N LEU A 227 17.55 6.25 -21.74
CA LEU A 227 17.67 7.62 -21.25
C LEU A 227 19.09 8.17 -21.43
N ASN A 228 20.10 7.35 -21.14
CA ASN A 228 21.50 7.72 -21.35
C ASN A 228 21.86 7.88 -22.83
N ARG A 229 21.35 6.99 -23.69
CA ARG A 229 21.58 7.06 -25.14
C ARG A 229 20.83 8.23 -25.79
N CYS A 230 19.59 8.46 -25.37
CA CYS A 230 18.66 9.49 -25.85
C CYS A 230 18.71 9.71 -27.38
N SER A 231 18.71 8.63 -28.15
CA SER A 231 18.75 8.71 -29.63
C SER A 231 17.34 8.90 -30.20
N SER A 232 17.24 9.19 -31.50
CA SER A 232 15.94 9.27 -32.19
C SER A 232 15.10 7.99 -32.06
N ASN A 233 15.74 6.82 -31.90
CA ASN A 233 15.04 5.55 -31.73
C ASN A 233 14.52 5.33 -30.31
N ASP A 234 14.97 6.13 -29.34
CA ASP A 234 14.55 6.05 -27.94
C ASP A 234 13.34 6.91 -27.64
N ILE A 235 13.15 8.01 -28.38
CA ILE A 235 12.12 9.01 -28.08
C ILE A 235 10.72 8.40 -28.06
N ASP A 236 10.33 7.66 -29.09
CA ASP A 236 8.99 7.07 -29.16
C ASP A 236 8.80 5.96 -28.11
N VAL A 237 9.85 5.17 -27.83
CA VAL A 237 9.83 4.11 -26.81
C VAL A 237 9.67 4.69 -25.41
N LEU A 238 10.49 5.69 -25.06
CA LEU A 238 10.44 6.35 -23.75
C LEU A 238 9.13 7.14 -23.58
N THR A 239 8.65 7.81 -24.63
CA THR A 239 7.34 8.49 -24.60
C THR A 239 6.23 7.51 -24.30
N HIS A 240 6.21 6.37 -25.01
CA HIS A 240 5.22 5.32 -24.76
C HIS A 240 5.35 4.76 -23.34
N PHE A 241 6.57 4.44 -22.90
CA PHE A 241 6.83 3.92 -21.55
C PHE A 241 6.29 4.83 -20.45
N PHE A 242 6.72 6.09 -20.40
CA PHE A 242 6.28 6.97 -19.32
C PHE A 242 4.77 7.29 -19.38
N THR A 243 4.17 7.30 -20.59
CA THR A 243 2.71 7.49 -20.72
C THR A 243 1.93 6.26 -20.25
N ALA A 244 2.35 5.06 -20.68
CA ALA A 244 1.73 3.80 -20.31
C ALA A 244 1.87 3.54 -18.81
N TRP A 245 3.08 3.72 -18.28
CA TRP A 245 3.36 3.56 -16.86
C TRP A 245 2.56 4.53 -16.01
N ASN A 246 2.52 5.82 -16.35
CA ASN A 246 1.71 6.80 -15.64
C ASN A 246 0.21 6.45 -15.65
N THR A 247 -0.29 5.76 -16.69
CA THR A 247 -1.68 5.31 -16.73
C THR A 247 -1.91 4.08 -15.84
N GLU A 248 -0.96 3.15 -15.84
CA GLU A 248 -1.01 1.93 -15.01
C GLU A 248 -0.91 2.28 -13.53
N ASP A 249 0.06 3.10 -13.15
CA ASP A 249 0.34 3.52 -11.78
C ASP A 249 -0.81 4.34 -11.16
N ASN A 250 -1.48 5.19 -11.96
CA ASN A 250 -2.62 5.99 -11.50
C ASN A 250 -3.99 5.30 -11.70
N SER A 251 -4.03 4.01 -12.01
CA SER A 251 -5.30 3.31 -12.22
C SER A 251 -6.01 3.10 -10.86
N PRO A 252 -7.27 3.56 -10.70
CA PRO A 252 -7.98 3.48 -9.42
C PRO A 252 -8.25 2.01 -9.05
N ASN A 253 -7.98 1.66 -7.79
CA ASN A 253 -8.26 0.35 -7.24
C ASN A 253 -9.56 0.39 -6.41
N GLN A 254 -10.36 -0.68 -6.50
CA GLN A 254 -11.60 -0.76 -5.69
C GLN A 254 -11.32 -0.90 -4.20
N ASP A 255 -10.13 -1.42 -3.86
CA ASP A 255 -9.70 -1.61 -2.48
C ASP A 255 -9.36 -0.30 -1.78
N ASP A 256 -9.07 0.78 -2.52
CA ASP A 256 -8.83 2.15 -2.02
C ASP A 256 -9.97 2.63 -1.09
N ALA A 257 -11.20 2.16 -1.33
CA ALA A 257 -12.37 2.49 -0.52
C ALA A 257 -12.33 1.92 0.91
N PHE A 258 -11.43 0.96 1.19
CA PHE A 258 -11.26 0.32 2.48
C PHE A 258 -10.00 0.80 3.22
N GLU A 259 -9.14 1.57 2.55
CA GLU A 259 -7.95 2.14 3.15
C GLU A 259 -8.27 3.35 4.04
N SER A 260 -7.40 3.61 5.01
CA SER A 260 -7.50 4.79 5.86
C SER A 260 -6.17 5.53 5.87
N SER A 261 -6.04 6.52 4.97
CA SER A 261 -4.89 7.44 4.95
C SER A 261 -4.70 8.14 6.31
N LEU A 262 -5.81 8.45 6.99
CA LEU A 262 -5.76 9.08 8.31
C LEU A 262 -5.18 8.16 9.38
N LEU A 263 -5.53 6.88 9.37
CA LEU A 263 -4.92 5.90 10.28
C LEU A 263 -3.45 5.68 9.93
N TYR A 264 -3.14 5.57 8.64
CA TYR A 264 -1.77 5.44 8.15
C TYR A 264 -0.87 6.56 8.69
N TYR A 265 -1.26 7.83 8.50
CA TYR A 265 -0.50 8.97 9.02
C TYR A 265 -0.49 9.05 10.54
N LEU A 266 -1.62 8.75 11.21
CA LEU A 266 -1.67 8.71 12.67
C LEU A 266 -0.62 7.74 13.23
N ILE A 267 -0.51 6.55 12.64
CA ILE A 267 0.41 5.51 13.11
C ILE A 267 1.85 5.88 12.77
N ILE A 268 2.16 6.22 11.51
CA ILE A 268 3.52 6.56 11.10
C ILE A 268 4.06 7.74 11.90
N PHE A 269 3.28 8.83 12.04
CA PHE A 269 3.72 10.01 12.78
C PHE A 269 3.84 9.76 14.28
N SER A 270 3.08 8.83 14.86
CA SER A 270 3.18 8.50 16.29
C SER A 270 4.33 7.53 16.60
N GLU A 271 4.52 6.50 15.77
CA GLU A 271 5.38 5.34 16.09
C GLU A 271 6.68 5.31 15.29
N MET A 272 6.67 5.78 14.03
CA MET A 272 7.76 5.51 13.08
C MET A 272 8.41 6.78 12.54
N TRP A 273 8.03 7.96 13.02
CA TRP A 273 8.63 9.23 12.57
C TRP A 273 9.78 9.68 13.47
N GLU A 274 10.86 10.18 12.86
CA GLU A 274 12.02 10.73 13.57
C GLU A 274 11.61 12.03 14.28
N THR A 275 11.88 12.12 15.58
CA THR A 275 11.52 13.30 16.40
C THR A 275 12.72 13.74 17.23
N PRO A 276 13.13 15.03 17.21
CA PRO A 276 12.50 16.14 16.49
C PRO A 276 12.69 16.07 14.97
N GLU A 277 11.79 16.71 14.23
CA GLU A 277 11.83 16.83 12.77
C GLU A 277 13.10 17.55 12.30
N VAL A 278 13.76 16.94 11.31
CA VAL A 278 14.93 17.52 10.64
C VAL A 278 14.49 18.58 9.61
N SER A 279 15.45 19.30 9.02
CA SER A 279 15.09 20.35 8.05
C SER A 279 14.50 19.79 6.75
N THR A 280 13.61 20.54 6.09
CA THR A 280 13.10 20.17 4.75
C THR A 280 14.21 19.96 3.73
N SER A 281 15.29 20.75 3.80
CA SER A 281 16.46 20.56 2.94
C SER A 281 17.17 19.24 3.20
N GLU A 282 17.26 18.79 4.44
CA GLU A 282 17.88 17.51 4.78
C GLU A 282 17.04 16.33 4.28
N MET A 283 15.72 16.36 4.47
CA MET A 283 14.82 15.34 3.92
C MET A 283 14.86 15.30 2.39
N LEU A 284 14.90 16.47 1.74
CA LEU A 284 15.06 16.54 0.29
C LEU A 284 16.42 16.00 -0.18
N GLU A 285 17.48 16.23 0.59
CA GLU A 285 18.80 15.66 0.33
C GLU A 285 18.79 14.13 0.48
N ARG A 286 18.09 13.57 1.48
CA ARG A 286 17.91 12.11 1.62
C ARG A 286 17.31 11.51 0.34
N PHE A 287 16.32 12.15 -0.25
CA PHE A 287 15.75 11.74 -1.54
C PHE A 287 16.71 11.93 -2.72
N THR A 288 17.27 13.12 -2.89
CA THR A 288 18.09 13.45 -4.08
C THR A 288 19.46 12.77 -4.09
N ASN A 289 19.98 12.33 -2.93
CA ASN A 289 21.24 11.57 -2.84
C ASN A 289 21.12 10.08 -3.22
N THR A 290 19.90 9.55 -3.37
CA THR A 290 19.69 8.16 -3.81
C THR A 290 19.95 8.05 -5.32
N THR A 291 19.57 6.95 -5.96
CA THR A 291 19.49 6.83 -7.44
C THR A 291 18.07 6.48 -7.88
N VAL A 292 17.38 5.73 -7.04
CA VAL A 292 15.97 5.35 -7.14
C VAL A 292 15.32 5.50 -5.77
N SER A 293 14.06 5.89 -5.73
CA SER A 293 13.21 5.86 -4.52
C SER A 293 11.77 6.02 -4.99
N ASN A 294 10.88 5.14 -4.57
CA ASN A 294 9.43 5.28 -4.78
C ASN A 294 8.78 6.33 -3.85
N GLY A 295 9.57 6.94 -2.96
CA GLY A 295 9.10 7.91 -1.99
C GLY A 295 9.06 9.34 -2.52
N GLY A 296 9.63 10.25 -1.73
CA GLY A 296 9.29 11.67 -1.70
C GLY A 296 8.84 12.10 -0.31
N VAL A 297 9.41 11.48 0.74
CA VAL A 297 8.94 11.64 2.14
C VAL A 297 9.15 13.06 2.65
N TYR A 298 10.04 13.84 2.02
CA TYR A 298 10.14 15.29 2.24
C TYR A 298 8.80 16.03 2.04
N GLY A 299 7.90 15.51 1.21
CA GLY A 299 6.56 16.06 1.00
C GLY A 299 5.64 15.89 2.19
N TYR A 300 5.94 14.98 3.12
CA TYR A 300 5.08 14.69 4.28
C TYR A 300 5.34 15.61 5.46
N ILE A 301 6.44 16.38 5.47
CA ILE A 301 6.83 17.26 6.59
C ILE A 301 5.72 18.25 6.97
N PRO A 302 5.07 18.96 6.02
CA PRO A 302 3.98 19.85 6.37
C PRO A 302 2.82 19.12 7.06
N THR A 303 2.47 17.92 6.59
CA THR A 303 1.42 17.08 7.18
C THR A 303 1.84 16.58 8.56
N TYR A 304 3.07 16.09 8.74
CA TYR A 304 3.63 15.70 10.03
C TYR A 304 3.54 16.85 11.04
N CYS A 305 4.04 18.03 10.69
CA CYS A 305 4.05 19.20 11.57
C CYS A 305 2.64 19.68 11.93
N ALA A 306 1.69 19.58 10.99
CA ALA A 306 0.29 19.89 11.25
C ALA A 306 -0.35 18.85 12.19
N PHE A 307 -0.06 17.56 12.01
CA PHE A 307 -0.59 16.46 12.84
C PHE A 307 -0.01 16.49 14.25
N SER A 308 1.31 16.51 14.37
CA SER A 308 2.03 16.38 15.64
C SER A 308 1.99 17.66 16.48
N LYS A 309 1.89 18.83 15.82
CA LYS A 309 2.12 20.15 16.44
C LYS A 309 3.47 20.22 17.16
N GLU A 310 4.47 19.50 16.66
CA GLU A 310 5.81 19.45 17.23
C GLU A 310 6.45 20.84 17.25
N ASN A 311 7.12 21.18 18.35
CA ASN A 311 7.78 22.46 18.56
C ASN A 311 9.27 22.41 18.18
N SER A 312 9.59 21.95 16.97
CA SER A 312 10.93 21.99 16.39
C SER A 312 11.11 23.23 15.51
N THR A 313 12.36 23.56 15.16
CA THR A 313 12.65 24.66 14.24
C THR A 313 11.96 24.43 12.89
N ALA A 314 12.06 23.22 12.34
CA ALA A 314 11.46 22.86 11.05
C ALA A 314 9.93 23.05 11.05
N CYS A 315 9.23 22.53 12.06
CA CYS A 315 7.77 22.68 12.14
C CYS A 315 7.31 24.11 12.45
N ASN A 316 8.08 24.86 13.24
CA ASN A 316 7.76 26.26 13.55
C ASN A 316 7.89 27.18 12.32
N GLU A 317 8.83 26.90 11.41
CA GLU A 317 8.99 27.65 10.16
C GLU A 317 7.77 27.49 9.23
N LEU A 318 7.15 26.32 9.21
CA LEU A 318 5.96 26.03 8.41
C LEU A 318 4.68 26.64 9.02
N ASN A 319 4.62 26.80 10.35
CA ASN A 319 3.49 27.40 11.07
C ASN A 319 2.11 26.75 10.75
N VAL A 320 2.11 25.45 10.43
CA VAL A 320 0.90 24.66 10.11
C VAL A 320 0.27 24.01 11.34
N GLY A 321 1.01 23.86 12.43
CA GLY A 321 0.52 23.30 13.71
C GLY A 321 -0.24 24.30 14.59
N ASN A 322 -0.48 25.53 14.12
CA ASN A 322 -1.09 26.60 14.94
C ASN A 322 -2.63 26.61 14.83
N TYR A 323 -3.28 25.68 15.54
CA TYR A 323 -4.73 25.61 15.68
C TYR A 323 -5.15 25.19 17.09
N ASN A 324 -6.43 25.40 17.45
CA ASN A 324 -6.91 25.23 18.83
C ASN A 324 -7.03 23.78 19.29
N ALA A 325 -7.46 22.88 18.41
CA ALA A 325 -7.62 21.45 18.72
C ALA A 325 -6.28 20.77 19.05
N LYS A 326 -6.34 19.62 19.70
CA LYS A 326 -5.18 18.73 19.90
C LYS A 326 -4.64 18.20 18.57
N GLY A 327 -3.36 17.84 18.56
CA GLY A 327 -2.74 17.20 17.40
C GLY A 327 -3.38 15.85 17.07
N ILE A 328 -3.31 15.45 15.80
CA ILE A 328 -3.71 14.13 15.32
C ILE A 328 -2.53 13.16 15.51
N ILE A 329 -2.19 12.92 16.76
CA ILE A 329 -1.09 12.06 17.18
C ILE A 329 -1.45 11.43 18.54
N TYR A 330 -0.85 10.29 18.88
CA TYR A 330 -0.95 9.72 20.21
C TYR A 330 0.44 9.50 20.84
N ALA A 331 0.50 9.44 22.17
CA ALA A 331 1.75 9.25 22.88
C ALA A 331 2.25 7.80 22.74
N ARG A 332 3.55 7.65 22.46
CA ARG A 332 4.27 6.37 22.52
C ARG A 332 4.10 5.76 23.92
N ASP A 333 3.77 4.48 23.97
CA ASP A 333 3.56 3.76 25.23
C ASP A 333 4.81 2.97 25.66
N GLN A 334 4.66 2.17 26.71
CA GLN A 334 5.74 1.39 27.32
C GLN A 334 6.33 0.28 26.43
N TYR A 335 5.74 0.00 25.26
CA TYR A 335 6.21 -1.02 24.32
C TYR A 335 6.96 -0.43 23.13
N TRP A 336 6.88 0.89 22.92
CA TRP A 336 7.60 1.53 21.83
C TRP A 336 9.10 1.53 22.07
N ASN A 337 9.88 1.09 21.08
CA ASN A 337 11.33 0.97 21.14
C ASN A 337 11.83 0.12 22.33
N VAL A 338 11.14 -1.00 22.56
CA VAL A 338 11.47 -1.97 23.62
C VAL A 338 11.47 -3.35 23.00
N SER A 339 12.58 -4.08 23.13
CA SER A 339 12.66 -5.49 22.72
C SER A 339 11.54 -6.34 23.33
N ALA A 340 10.83 -7.09 22.49
CA ALA A 340 9.88 -8.10 22.95
C ALA A 340 10.59 -9.36 23.43
N THR A 341 10.13 -9.92 24.56
CA THR A 341 10.54 -11.27 25.00
C THR A 341 9.64 -12.30 24.35
N ILE A 342 10.23 -13.27 23.66
CA ILE A 342 9.51 -14.36 22.99
C ILE A 342 8.84 -15.25 24.07
N PRO A 343 7.50 -15.37 24.07
CA PRO A 343 6.78 -16.21 25.00
C PRO A 343 7.27 -17.65 25.04
N THR A 344 7.34 -18.28 26.21
CA THR A 344 7.91 -19.64 26.41
C THR A 344 7.20 -20.77 25.67
N GLN A 345 6.01 -20.51 25.11
CA GLN A 345 5.23 -21.41 24.28
C GLN A 345 5.37 -21.15 22.77
N ALA A 346 5.93 -20.01 22.37
CA ALA A 346 5.97 -19.56 20.98
C ALA A 346 7.37 -19.52 20.36
N SER A 347 7.44 -19.53 19.03
CA SER A 347 8.66 -19.19 18.29
C SER A 347 8.40 -18.07 17.29
N VAL A 348 9.46 -17.48 16.73
CA VAL A 348 9.36 -16.41 15.72
C VAL A 348 10.11 -16.82 14.46
N LEU A 349 9.41 -16.89 13.33
CA LEU A 349 10.00 -17.07 12.01
C LEU A 349 9.98 -15.72 11.28
N LEU A 350 11.16 -15.19 10.98
CA LEU A 350 11.31 -13.99 10.16
C LEU A 350 11.60 -14.42 8.72
N LEU A 351 10.90 -13.82 7.76
CA LEU A 351 11.12 -13.99 6.33
C LEU A 351 11.47 -12.62 5.75
N SER A 352 12.57 -12.53 5.01
CA SER A 352 13.00 -11.26 4.44
C SER A 352 13.85 -11.49 3.18
N SER A 353 14.01 -10.45 2.38
CA SER A 353 14.82 -10.46 1.17
C SER A 353 15.84 -9.34 1.16
N LYS A 354 17.02 -9.61 0.61
CA LYS A 354 18.09 -8.61 0.44
C LYS A 354 17.74 -7.48 -0.53
N LEU A 355 16.72 -7.68 -1.36
CA LEU A 355 16.25 -6.70 -2.35
C LEU A 355 14.86 -6.15 -2.05
N ASP A 356 14.35 -6.31 -0.83
CA ASP A 356 13.07 -5.71 -0.43
C ASP A 356 13.20 -4.17 -0.36
N PRO A 357 12.54 -3.40 -1.25
CA PRO A 357 12.63 -1.94 -1.26
C PRO A 357 11.81 -1.24 -0.18
N GLN A 358 10.82 -1.93 0.40
CA GLN A 358 9.85 -1.33 1.32
C GLN A 358 10.23 -1.62 2.78
N THR A 359 10.70 -2.83 3.05
CA THR A 359 11.21 -3.25 4.37
C THR A 359 12.60 -3.85 4.22
N PRO A 360 13.66 -3.01 4.10
CA PRO A 360 15.01 -3.49 3.85
C PRO A 360 15.48 -4.55 4.83
N HIS A 361 16.28 -5.50 4.32
CA HIS A 361 16.70 -6.68 5.05
C HIS A 361 17.33 -6.40 6.43
N LYS A 362 18.05 -5.29 6.56
CA LYS A 362 18.69 -4.86 7.82
C LYS A 362 17.69 -4.78 8.98
N TYR A 363 16.43 -4.41 8.75
CA TYR A 363 15.42 -4.33 9.81
C TYR A 363 14.97 -5.71 10.31
N ALA A 364 14.97 -6.72 9.44
CA ALA A 364 14.80 -8.11 9.86
C ALA A 364 15.98 -8.60 10.70
N GLU A 365 17.21 -8.22 10.34
CA GLU A 365 18.41 -8.53 11.14
C GLU A 365 18.38 -7.82 12.51
N TYR A 366 17.99 -6.54 12.55
CA TYR A 366 17.87 -5.77 13.80
C TYR A 366 16.79 -6.35 14.71
N LEU A 367 15.61 -6.68 14.17
CA LEU A 367 14.56 -7.31 14.98
C LEU A 367 15.01 -8.70 15.47
N LEU A 368 15.64 -9.50 14.61
CA LEU A 368 16.19 -10.80 15.02
C LEU A 368 17.19 -10.64 16.16
N GLU A 369 18.11 -9.67 16.11
CA GLU A 369 19.09 -9.44 17.17
C GLU A 369 18.44 -9.00 18.48
N THR A 370 17.48 -8.08 18.40
CA THR A 370 16.89 -7.41 19.57
C THR A 370 15.83 -8.24 20.30
N LEU A 371 15.13 -9.17 19.62
CA LEU A 371 14.16 -10.07 20.26
C LEU A 371 14.81 -10.87 21.41
N ASP A 372 14.18 -10.89 22.59
CA ASP A 372 14.71 -11.64 23.74
C ASP A 372 14.20 -13.09 23.72
N GLY A 373 15.10 -14.04 23.47
CA GLY A 373 14.81 -15.47 23.40
C GLY A 373 15.46 -16.18 22.21
N ASP A 374 15.70 -17.48 22.35
CA ASP A 374 16.47 -18.26 21.36
C ASP A 374 15.60 -18.95 20.28
N ARG A 375 14.28 -19.01 20.46
CA ARG A 375 13.36 -19.66 19.49
C ARG A 375 12.94 -18.70 18.40
N LYS A 376 13.93 -18.26 17.64
CA LYS A 376 13.78 -17.37 16.48
C LYS A 376 14.68 -17.82 15.34
N GLU A 377 14.19 -17.71 14.11
CA GLU A 377 14.98 -18.00 12.91
C GLU A 377 14.64 -17.00 11.81
N LEU A 378 15.65 -16.51 11.10
CA LEU A 378 15.50 -15.66 9.91
C LEU A 378 15.83 -16.47 8.66
N ILE A 379 14.90 -16.52 7.72
CA ILE A 379 15.12 -17.05 6.38
C ILE A 379 15.27 -15.88 5.41
N THR A 380 16.46 -15.79 4.81
CA THR A 380 16.82 -14.73 3.86
C THR A 380 16.72 -15.23 2.43
N PHE A 381 15.98 -14.50 1.60
CA PHE A 381 15.97 -14.66 0.15
C PHE A 381 16.93 -13.64 -0.49
N ASP A 382 17.57 -14.03 -1.59
CA ASP A 382 18.54 -13.14 -2.25
C ASP A 382 17.86 -12.10 -3.15
N TYR A 383 16.77 -12.46 -3.84
CA TYR A 383 16.23 -11.65 -4.93
C TYR A 383 14.74 -11.30 -4.82
N ALA A 384 14.02 -11.76 -3.80
CA ALA A 384 12.60 -11.46 -3.66
C ALA A 384 12.37 -9.95 -3.49
N THR A 385 11.21 -9.43 -3.91
CA THR A 385 10.76 -8.08 -3.55
C THR A 385 9.89 -8.14 -2.28
N HIS A 386 9.13 -7.09 -1.98
CA HIS A 386 8.38 -6.99 -0.74
C HIS A 386 7.30 -8.08 -0.58
N GLY A 387 7.39 -8.84 0.52
CA GLY A 387 6.49 -9.96 0.85
C GLY A 387 6.87 -11.29 0.19
N THR A 388 7.63 -12.11 0.91
CA THR A 388 8.20 -13.37 0.38
C THR A 388 7.14 -14.41 0.03
N LEU A 389 5.93 -14.31 0.58
CA LEU A 389 4.83 -15.23 0.27
C LEU A 389 4.38 -15.19 -1.19
N TRP A 390 4.60 -14.10 -1.93
CA TRP A 390 4.23 -13.97 -3.35
C TRP A 390 5.42 -13.65 -4.26
N THR A 391 6.57 -13.22 -3.72
CA THR A 391 7.74 -12.80 -4.50
C THR A 391 8.87 -13.83 -4.54
N THR A 392 8.59 -15.09 -4.16
CA THR A 392 9.57 -16.19 -4.17
C THR A 392 9.12 -17.39 -5.00
N PRO A 393 8.75 -17.21 -6.29
CA PRO A 393 8.31 -18.31 -7.14
C PRO A 393 9.37 -19.41 -7.21
N THR A 394 8.92 -20.67 -7.19
CA THR A 394 9.85 -21.82 -7.28
C THR A 394 10.15 -22.22 -8.72
N VAL A 395 9.48 -21.62 -9.69
CA VAL A 395 9.72 -21.78 -11.12
C VAL A 395 9.89 -20.40 -11.74
N ALA A 396 11.02 -20.18 -12.43
CA ALA A 396 11.33 -18.90 -13.05
C ALA A 396 10.24 -18.49 -14.07
N GLY A 397 9.76 -17.24 -13.97
CA GLY A 397 8.78 -16.66 -14.88
C GLY A 397 7.38 -17.28 -14.81
N ASP A 398 7.08 -18.08 -13.77
CA ASP A 398 5.75 -18.63 -13.52
C ASP A 398 5.19 -18.11 -12.20
N ASP A 399 4.44 -17.01 -12.30
CA ASP A 399 3.75 -16.36 -11.17
C ASP A 399 2.63 -17.23 -10.56
N SER A 400 2.24 -18.31 -11.25
CA SER A 400 1.28 -19.28 -10.72
C SER A 400 1.96 -20.40 -9.93
N SER A 401 3.30 -20.48 -9.99
CA SER A 401 4.07 -21.46 -9.26
C SER A 401 3.93 -21.23 -7.75
N VAL A 402 4.03 -22.32 -6.99
CA VAL A 402 4.08 -22.19 -5.53
C VAL A 402 5.31 -21.40 -5.14
N THR A 403 5.17 -20.49 -4.19
CA THR A 403 6.32 -19.74 -3.66
C THR A 403 7.03 -20.50 -2.55
N CYS A 404 8.32 -20.26 -2.38
CA CYS A 404 9.06 -20.84 -1.27
C CYS A 404 8.60 -20.27 0.08
N GLY A 405 8.26 -18.97 0.14
CA GLY A 405 7.63 -18.36 1.32
C GLY A 405 6.34 -19.09 1.74
N MET A 406 5.48 -19.45 0.78
CA MET A 406 4.28 -20.25 1.07
C MET A 406 4.62 -21.67 1.55
N LYS A 407 5.63 -22.33 0.96
CA LYS A 407 6.10 -23.65 1.43
C LYS A 407 6.60 -23.59 2.87
N LEU A 408 7.39 -22.57 3.21
CA LEU A 408 7.88 -22.33 4.58
C LEU A 408 6.72 -22.13 5.56
N LEU A 409 5.75 -21.28 5.21
CA LEU A 409 4.57 -21.05 6.06
C LEU A 409 3.74 -22.33 6.24
N VAL A 410 3.51 -23.11 5.18
CA VAL A 410 2.82 -24.40 5.26
C VAL A 410 3.56 -25.35 6.20
N SER A 411 4.89 -25.45 6.09
CA SER A 411 5.70 -26.30 6.96
C SER A 411 5.65 -25.82 8.41
N TYR A 412 5.83 -24.53 8.66
CA TYR A 412 5.80 -23.94 9.99
C TYR A 412 4.44 -24.16 10.69
N VAL A 413 3.33 -23.94 9.98
CA VAL A 413 1.97 -24.19 10.49
C VAL A 413 1.74 -25.69 10.73
N SER A 414 2.15 -26.56 9.80
CA SER A 414 2.00 -28.01 9.93
C SER A 414 2.75 -28.59 11.12
N ASN A 415 3.87 -27.94 11.49
CA ASN A 415 4.71 -28.29 12.62
C ASN A 415 4.39 -27.47 13.88
N ASN A 416 3.26 -26.78 13.94
CA ASN A 416 2.79 -26.04 15.11
C ASN A 416 3.81 -25.00 15.63
N GLY A 417 4.51 -24.33 14.72
CA GLY A 417 5.51 -23.32 15.04
C GLY A 417 6.86 -23.89 15.49
N ASP A 418 7.12 -25.20 15.32
CA ASP A 418 8.44 -25.76 15.62
C ASP A 418 9.46 -25.42 14.52
N LEU A 419 10.47 -24.61 14.86
CA LEU A 419 11.54 -24.18 13.96
C LEU A 419 12.50 -25.33 13.61
N ASP A 420 12.72 -26.28 14.53
CA ASP A 420 13.62 -27.42 14.27
C ASP A 420 13.04 -28.37 13.21
N SER A 421 11.71 -28.34 13.04
CA SER A 421 10.96 -29.14 12.06
C SER A 421 10.66 -28.37 10.76
N LEU A 422 11.14 -27.13 10.61
CA LEU A 422 10.90 -26.30 9.42
C LEU A 422 11.60 -26.88 8.17
N ASP A 423 10.82 -27.20 7.15
CA ASP A 423 11.32 -27.63 5.85
C ASP A 423 11.78 -26.42 5.02
N LYS A 424 13.09 -26.25 4.96
CA LYS A 424 13.77 -25.15 4.25
C LYS A 424 14.30 -25.56 2.88
N SER A 425 13.96 -26.75 2.38
CA SER A 425 14.51 -27.30 1.13
C SER A 425 14.32 -26.37 -0.08
N CYS A 426 13.17 -25.70 -0.15
CA CYS A 426 12.85 -24.79 -1.26
C CYS A 426 13.80 -23.60 -1.38
N VAL A 427 14.47 -23.17 -0.29
CA VAL A 427 15.38 -22.02 -0.30
C VAL A 427 16.57 -22.30 -1.22
N SER A 428 17.07 -23.54 -1.21
CA SER A 428 18.18 -23.97 -2.07
C SER A 428 17.77 -24.24 -3.54
N GLU A 429 16.47 -24.29 -3.80
CA GLU A 429 15.88 -24.53 -5.14
C GLU A 429 15.39 -23.24 -5.79
N MET A 430 15.59 -22.09 -5.15
CA MET A 430 15.17 -20.79 -5.68
C MET A 430 15.77 -20.55 -7.08
N PRO A 431 14.98 -20.05 -8.05
CA PRO A 431 15.49 -19.72 -9.37
C PRO A 431 16.67 -18.75 -9.33
N ALA A 432 17.54 -18.87 -10.33
CA ALA A 432 18.57 -17.87 -10.56
C ALA A 432 17.94 -16.53 -10.98
N LEU A 433 18.66 -15.43 -10.71
CA LEU A 433 18.27 -14.11 -11.19
C LEU A 433 18.18 -14.10 -12.73
N ASP A 434 17.09 -13.55 -13.25
CA ASP A 434 16.87 -13.30 -14.67
C ASP A 434 16.54 -11.80 -14.84
N LEU A 435 17.31 -11.09 -15.67
CA LEU A 435 17.08 -9.67 -15.97
C LEU A 435 16.45 -9.45 -17.35
N ASN A 436 16.02 -10.51 -18.03
CA ASN A 436 15.24 -10.37 -19.25
C ASN A 436 13.84 -9.85 -18.94
N VAL A 437 13.43 -8.81 -19.68
CA VAL A 437 12.08 -8.26 -19.55
C VAL A 437 11.07 -9.28 -20.08
N PRO A 438 10.06 -9.71 -19.29
CA PRO A 438 9.05 -10.61 -19.78
C PRO A 438 8.29 -10.00 -20.96
N VAL A 439 7.97 -10.82 -21.97
CA VAL A 439 7.45 -10.36 -23.27
C VAL A 439 6.19 -9.51 -23.13
N ASP A 440 5.31 -9.83 -22.18
CA ASP A 440 4.08 -9.08 -21.96
C ASP A 440 4.37 -7.64 -21.52
N TYR A 441 5.28 -7.45 -20.55
CA TYR A 441 5.73 -6.12 -20.10
C TYR A 441 6.55 -5.40 -21.18
N LEU A 442 7.38 -6.12 -21.91
CA LEU A 442 8.14 -5.56 -23.02
C LEU A 442 7.21 -4.97 -24.09
N HIS A 443 6.17 -5.70 -24.49
CA HIS A 443 5.21 -5.24 -25.48
C HIS A 443 4.25 -4.18 -24.95
N SER A 444 3.78 -4.29 -23.70
CA SER A 444 2.84 -3.33 -23.12
C SER A 444 3.51 -2.00 -22.78
N LEU A 445 4.70 -2.02 -22.18
CA LEU A 445 5.37 -0.85 -21.63
C LEU A 445 6.47 -0.27 -22.52
N LEU A 446 7.16 -1.06 -23.34
CA LEU A 446 8.14 -0.52 -24.30
C LEU A 446 7.63 -0.51 -25.75
N SER A 447 6.67 -1.38 -26.07
CA SER A 447 6.13 -1.56 -27.42
C SER A 447 7.22 -1.85 -28.46
N THR A 448 8.21 -2.69 -28.08
CA THR A 448 9.31 -3.17 -28.93
C THR A 448 9.48 -4.69 -28.80
N ASP A 449 10.19 -5.34 -29.72
CA ASP A 449 10.54 -6.79 -29.61
C ASP A 449 11.88 -7.02 -28.86
N GLU A 450 12.62 -5.95 -28.52
CA GLU A 450 13.89 -6.01 -27.79
C GLU A 450 14.01 -4.79 -26.87
N ALA A 451 14.41 -5.01 -25.62
CA ALA A 451 14.30 -4.03 -24.55
C ALA A 451 15.24 -2.83 -24.67
N TYR A 452 16.48 -3.01 -25.15
CA TYR A 452 17.54 -1.99 -25.17
C TYR A 452 17.66 -1.25 -26.51
N ASP A 453 17.64 -1.99 -27.61
CA ASP A 453 17.93 -1.54 -28.97
C ASP A 453 16.73 -1.67 -29.92
N GLY A 454 15.64 -2.28 -29.46
CA GLY A 454 14.39 -2.38 -30.23
C GLY A 454 13.84 -1.02 -30.65
N ILE A 455 13.17 -1.00 -31.80
CA ILE A 455 12.52 0.18 -32.39
C ILE A 455 11.03 0.13 -32.05
N TYR A 456 10.46 1.29 -31.69
CA TYR A 456 9.04 1.42 -31.38
C TYR A 456 8.15 0.85 -32.50
N ASN A 457 7.22 0.00 -32.10
CA ASN A 457 6.24 -0.61 -32.99
C ASN A 457 4.87 -0.61 -32.29
N SER A 458 4.01 0.34 -32.65
CA SER A 458 2.67 0.52 -32.06
C SER A 458 1.73 -0.69 -32.23
N SER A 459 2.04 -1.63 -33.12
CA SER A 459 1.23 -2.85 -33.26
C SER A 459 1.40 -3.81 -32.08
N LEU A 460 2.54 -3.77 -31.37
CA LEU A 460 2.83 -4.67 -30.26
C LEU A 460 1.98 -4.37 -29.02
N SER A 461 1.94 -3.10 -28.60
CA SER A 461 1.10 -2.66 -27.48
C SER A 461 -0.40 -2.81 -27.74
N SER A 462 -0.84 -2.77 -29.01
CA SER A 462 -2.24 -3.00 -29.38
C SER A 462 -2.71 -4.46 -29.30
N THR A 463 -1.77 -5.41 -29.23
CA THR A 463 -2.06 -6.86 -29.24
C THR A 463 -2.03 -7.48 -27.83
N GLY A 464 -1.54 -6.76 -26.82
CA GLY A 464 -1.25 -7.25 -25.45
C GLY A 464 -2.43 -7.37 -24.47
N LEU A 465 -3.69 -7.33 -24.92
CA LEU A 465 -4.87 -7.45 -24.04
C LEU A 465 -5.71 -8.72 -24.27
N THR A 466 -5.11 -9.79 -24.79
CA THR A 466 -5.76 -11.11 -24.82
C THR A 466 -4.88 -12.16 -24.14
N SER A 467 -5.30 -12.56 -22.92
CA SER A 467 -4.75 -13.59 -22.00
C SER A 467 -3.31 -13.34 -21.54
N SER A 468 -2.97 -13.20 -20.25
CA SER A 468 -3.46 -13.96 -19.09
C SER A 468 -2.86 -13.41 -17.78
N SER A 469 -3.70 -12.86 -16.89
CA SER A 469 -3.50 -12.81 -15.42
C SER A 469 -4.71 -12.15 -14.75
N ASP A 470 -5.88 -12.76 -14.95
CA ASP A 470 -7.05 -12.51 -14.10
C ASP A 470 -7.31 -13.82 -13.34
N SER A 471 -6.56 -14.02 -12.25
CA SER A 471 -6.83 -15.14 -11.33
C SER A 471 -6.43 -14.83 -9.89
N SER A 472 -7.07 -13.81 -9.33
CA SER A 472 -7.39 -13.75 -7.90
C SER A 472 -8.74 -13.02 -7.68
N THR A 473 -9.80 -13.60 -8.27
CA THR A 473 -11.19 -13.45 -7.81
C THR A 473 -11.75 -12.03 -7.61
N SER A 474 -12.41 -11.49 -8.63
CA SER A 474 -13.75 -10.90 -8.44
C SER A 474 -14.74 -11.38 -9.52
N GLY A 475 -15.17 -12.64 -9.38
CA GLY A 475 -16.24 -13.23 -10.18
C GLY A 475 -17.64 -12.64 -9.91
N SER A 476 -17.78 -11.31 -9.94
CA SER A 476 -19.08 -10.63 -9.73
C SER A 476 -19.50 -9.59 -10.77
N SER A 477 -18.59 -9.04 -11.59
CA SER A 477 -18.93 -7.88 -12.44
C SER A 477 -20.08 -8.15 -13.42
N SER A 478 -20.15 -9.34 -14.04
CA SER A 478 -21.24 -9.67 -14.97
C SER A 478 -22.59 -9.90 -14.26
N LYS A 479 -22.56 -10.44 -13.04
CA LYS A 479 -23.77 -10.66 -12.23
C LYS A 479 -24.33 -9.34 -11.70
N TYR A 480 -23.48 -8.39 -11.30
CA TYR A 480 -23.93 -7.07 -10.84
C TYR A 480 -24.51 -6.22 -11.97
N LYS A 481 -23.96 -6.27 -13.20
CA LYS A 481 -24.60 -5.62 -14.35
C LYS A 481 -26.00 -6.18 -14.64
N ALA A 482 -26.16 -7.50 -14.60
CA ALA A 482 -27.47 -8.12 -14.79
C ALA A 482 -28.46 -7.75 -13.66
N VAL A 483 -28.02 -7.80 -12.40
CA VAL A 483 -28.84 -7.43 -11.23
C VAL A 483 -29.19 -5.94 -11.26
N PHE A 484 -28.26 -5.07 -11.61
CA PHE A 484 -28.50 -3.62 -11.74
C PHE A 484 -29.50 -3.30 -12.85
N ILE A 485 -29.39 -3.96 -14.01
CA ILE A 485 -30.37 -3.81 -15.10
C ILE A 485 -31.75 -4.28 -14.65
N VAL A 486 -31.85 -5.40 -13.93
CA VAL A 486 -33.12 -5.89 -13.39
C VAL A 486 -33.72 -4.90 -12.38
N PHE A 487 -32.90 -4.34 -11.47
CA PHE A 487 -33.36 -3.32 -10.53
C PHE A 487 -33.80 -2.03 -11.23
N LEU A 488 -33.08 -1.58 -12.25
CA LEU A 488 -33.43 -0.40 -13.03
C LEU A 488 -34.78 -0.60 -13.74
N VAL A 489 -35.00 -1.77 -14.35
CA VAL A 489 -36.27 -2.12 -15.00
C VAL A 489 -37.41 -2.17 -13.99
N LEU A 490 -37.21 -2.81 -12.82
CA LEU A 490 -38.21 -2.85 -11.76
C LEU A 490 -38.54 -1.45 -11.21
N PHE A 491 -37.55 -0.59 -11.07
CA PHE A 491 -37.73 0.80 -10.64
C PHE A 491 -38.52 1.61 -11.67
N LEU A 492 -38.22 1.48 -12.96
CA LEU A 492 -38.98 2.13 -14.04
C LEU A 492 -40.42 1.63 -14.12
N ILE A 493 -40.66 0.33 -13.90
CA ILE A 493 -42.02 -0.23 -13.82
C ILE A 493 -42.76 0.35 -12.62
N ALA A 494 -42.12 0.44 -11.45
CA ALA A 494 -42.73 1.02 -10.24
C ALA A 494 -43.11 2.50 -10.46
N LEU A 495 -42.25 3.28 -11.12
CA LEU A 495 -42.54 4.66 -11.51
C LEU A 495 -43.71 4.76 -12.49
N ALA A 496 -43.76 3.89 -13.51
CA ALA A 496 -44.87 3.86 -14.46
C ALA A 496 -46.20 3.51 -13.78
N VAL A 497 -46.19 2.55 -12.85
CA VAL A 497 -47.36 2.16 -12.05
C VAL A 497 -47.80 3.31 -11.14
N ALA A 498 -46.87 3.98 -10.45
CA ALA A 498 -47.17 5.16 -9.63
C ALA A 498 -47.78 6.30 -10.47
N CYS A 499 -47.24 6.55 -11.66
CA CYS A 499 -47.80 7.51 -12.61
C CYS A 499 -49.21 7.12 -13.07
N PHE A 500 -49.45 5.83 -13.35
CA PHE A 500 -50.78 5.34 -13.70
C PHE A 500 -51.78 5.51 -12.56
N PHE A 501 -51.40 5.24 -11.31
CA PHE A 501 -52.24 5.48 -10.14
C PHE A 501 -52.52 6.96 -9.92
N LEU A 502 -51.53 7.83 -10.09
CA LEU A 502 -51.71 9.29 -10.01
C LEU A 502 -52.66 9.80 -11.11
N LEU A 503 -52.49 9.34 -12.35
CA LEU A 503 -53.37 9.71 -13.46
C LEU A 503 -54.81 9.17 -13.26
N SER A 504 -54.94 7.94 -12.78
CA SER A 504 -56.24 7.34 -12.46
C SER A 504 -56.92 8.06 -11.29
N TRP A 505 -56.16 8.46 -10.27
CA TRP A 505 -56.67 9.24 -9.14
C TRP A 505 -57.08 10.65 -9.58
N CYS A 506 -56.31 11.31 -10.44
CA CYS A 506 -56.68 12.58 -11.04
C CYS A 506 -57.97 12.48 -11.89
N LYS A 507 -58.13 11.40 -12.67
CA LYS A 507 -59.37 11.14 -13.41
C LYS A 507 -60.57 10.89 -12.49
N LEU A 508 -60.39 10.11 -11.42
CA LEU A 508 -61.41 9.88 -10.39
C LEU A 508 -61.78 11.15 -9.63
N LYS A 509 -60.81 12.01 -9.36
CA LYS A 509 -61.03 13.32 -8.73
C LYS A 509 -61.84 14.23 -9.67
N HIS A 510 -61.48 14.30 -10.95
CA HIS A 510 -62.26 15.06 -11.95
C HIS A 510 -63.69 14.52 -12.15
N SER A 511 -63.88 13.20 -12.11
CA SER A 511 -65.20 12.56 -12.14
C SER A 511 -66.04 12.89 -10.90
N LYS A 512 -65.43 12.92 -9.71
CA LYS A 512 -66.11 13.34 -8.47
C LYS A 512 -66.39 14.85 -8.42
N THR A 513 -65.53 15.70 -8.98
CA THR A 513 -65.81 17.14 -9.05
C THR A 513 -67.00 17.44 -9.98
N ASN A 514 -67.19 16.68 -11.06
CA ASN A 514 -68.39 16.79 -11.90
C ASN A 514 -69.67 16.24 -11.25
N SER A 515 -69.57 15.41 -10.21
CA SER A 515 -70.73 14.89 -9.45
C SER A 515 -70.99 15.64 -8.14
N LYS A 516 -70.13 16.59 -7.74
CA LYS A 516 -70.25 17.35 -6.47
C LYS A 516 -70.68 18.82 -6.66
N VAL A 517 -70.93 19.26 -7.90
CA VAL A 517 -71.50 20.58 -8.20
C VAL A 517 -73.02 20.62 -7.94
N THR A 518 -73.63 19.53 -7.46
CA THR A 518 -75.07 19.49 -7.17
C THR A 518 -75.46 19.40 -5.69
N ASP A 519 -74.54 19.28 -4.73
CA ASP A 519 -74.92 19.21 -3.30
C ASP A 519 -73.86 19.86 -2.40
N ASP A 520 -73.92 21.19 -2.27
CA ASP A 520 -73.39 21.93 -1.12
C ASP A 520 -74.56 22.71 -0.50
N GLU A 521 -75.04 22.30 0.68
CA GLU A 521 -75.56 23.26 1.65
C GLU A 521 -75.48 22.73 3.09
N HIS A 522 -74.83 23.56 3.91
CA HIS A 522 -74.89 23.67 5.36
C HIS A 522 -74.30 22.56 6.25
N ILE A 523 -73.30 22.95 7.07
CA ILE A 523 -73.37 22.90 8.54
C ILE A 523 -72.31 23.84 9.13
N GLU A 524 -72.76 24.69 10.06
CA GLU A 524 -72.00 25.69 10.83
C GLU A 524 -71.03 25.07 11.86
N ILE A 525 -69.97 25.82 12.13
CA ILE A 525 -68.95 25.56 13.14
C ILE A 525 -69.38 26.17 14.48
N SER A 526 -69.30 25.41 15.57
CA SER A 526 -69.21 25.95 16.92
C SER A 526 -68.20 25.15 17.75
N THR A 527 -67.18 25.86 18.23
CA THR A 527 -66.10 25.41 19.13
C THR A 527 -66.35 25.92 20.56
N PRO A 528 -65.48 25.65 21.55
CA PRO A 528 -65.37 24.42 22.35
C PRO A 528 -65.55 24.73 23.86
N VAL A 529 -65.70 23.71 24.73
CA VAL A 529 -65.47 23.88 26.18
C VAL A 529 -64.80 22.62 26.75
N ALA A 530 -63.69 22.84 27.45
CA ALA A 530 -62.97 21.85 28.25
C ALA A 530 -63.56 21.73 29.67
N VAL A 531 -62.99 20.80 30.45
CA VAL A 531 -63.16 20.53 31.89
C VAL A 531 -64.12 19.38 32.22
N HIS A 532 -63.58 18.18 32.45
CA HIS A 532 -63.10 17.76 33.77
C HIS A 532 -62.07 16.64 33.67
#